data_AF-A0A6I4UVN4-F1
#
_entry.id   AF-A0A6I4UVN4-F1
#
_cell.length_a   1.000
_cell.length_b   1.000
_cell.length_c   1.000
_cell.angle_alpha   90.00
_cell.angle_beta   90.00
_cell.angle_gamma   90.00
#
_symmetry.space_group_name_H-M   'P 1'
#
loop_
_entity.id
_entity.type
_entity.pdbx_description
1 polymer ?
#
loop_
_entity_poly.entity_id
_entity_poly.type
_entity_poly.pdbx_seq_one_letter_code
_entity_poly.pdbx_strand_id
1 'polypeptide(L)' 'MDNTTGDAAGILAIMKARFGSSELAQQWFEKEPVAGFSGQTAQQLVLDGRAAELREFIAAADAGIHA' A
#
# COMPACT_ATOMS: atom_id res chain seq x y z
N MET A 1 -3.34 0.10 21.06
CA MET A 1 -2.74 -0.92 20.18
C MET A 1 -3.15 -0.53 18.78
N ASP A 2 -2.38 0.38 18.23
CA ASP A 2 -2.63 1.13 16.99
C ASP A 2 -2.37 0.19 15.81
N ASN A 3 -3.42 -0.51 15.39
CA ASN A 3 -3.36 -1.51 14.31
C ASN A 3 -2.78 -0.90 13.02
N THR A 4 -3.04 0.39 12.79
CA THR A 4 -2.56 1.23 11.70
C THR A 4 -1.04 1.18 11.49
N THR A 5 -0.24 1.12 12.56
CA THR A 5 1.23 1.06 12.45
C THR A 5 1.70 -0.29 11.92
N GLY A 6 1.05 -1.38 12.35
CA GLY A 6 1.33 -2.74 11.87
C GLY A 6 0.88 -2.93 10.41
N ASP A 7 -0.25 -2.34 10.06
CA ASP A 7 -0.80 -2.34 8.72
C ASP A 7 0.12 -1.60 7.72
N ALA A 8 0.60 -0.40 8.08
CA ALA A 8 1.56 0.36 7.28
C ALA A 8 2.87 -0.42 7.06
N ALA A 9 3.41 -1.01 8.12
CA ALA A 9 4.65 -1.79 8.06
C ALA A 9 4.50 -3.02 7.14
N GLY A 10 3.34 -3.70 7.18
CA GLY A 10 3.05 -4.84 6.32
C GLY A 10 3.02 -4.47 4.84
N ILE A 11 2.39 -3.34 4.49
CA ILE A 11 2.32 -2.85 3.11
C ILE A 11 3.70 -2.42 2.62
N LEU A 12 4.46 -1.68 3.44
CA LEU A 12 5.82 -1.27 3.10
C LEU A 12 6.75 -2.47 2.89
N ALA A 13 6.58 -3.56 3.65
CA ALA A 13 7.36 -4.79 3.45
C ALA A 13 7.10 -5.43 2.07
N ILE A 14 5.84 -5.50 1.65
CA ILE A 14 5.46 -6.00 0.31
C ILE A 14 6.05 -5.11 -0.77
N MET A 15 5.89 -3.78 -0.64
CA MET A 15 6.39 -2.84 -1.63
C MET A 15 7.91 -2.79 -1.68
N LYS A 16 8.60 -2.96 -0.55
CA LYS A 16 10.06 -3.09 -0.50
C LYS A 16 10.53 -4.31 -1.28
N ALA A 17 9.83 -5.44 -1.19
CA ALA A 17 10.16 -6.63 -1.99
C ALA A 17 9.98 -6.38 -3.49
N ARG A 18 8.99 -5.57 -3.90
CA ARG A 18 8.76 -5.21 -5.30
C ARG A 18 9.76 -4.18 -5.86
N PHE A 19 10.01 -3.11 -5.11
CA PHE A 19 10.91 -2.04 -5.56
C PHE A 19 12.38 -2.33 -5.31
N GLY A 20 12.70 -3.28 -4.42
CA GLY A 20 14.08 -3.56 -3.98
C GLY A 20 14.67 -2.49 -3.05
N SER A 21 13.95 -1.40 -2.76
CA SER A 21 14.44 -0.26 -1.99
C SER A 21 13.39 0.24 -0.99
N SER A 22 13.78 0.37 0.28
CA SER A 22 12.91 0.91 1.33
C SER A 22 12.48 2.34 1.05
N GLU A 23 13.37 3.18 0.51
CA GLU A 23 13.08 4.58 0.18
C GLU A 23 12.07 4.71 -0.96
N LEU A 24 12.12 3.84 -1.97
CA LEU A 24 11.14 3.86 -3.06
C LEU A 24 9.78 3.38 -2.57
N ALA A 25 9.75 2.33 -1.74
CA ALA A 25 8.51 1.85 -1.13
C ALA A 25 7.86 2.95 -0.27
N GLN A 26 8.66 3.67 0.51
CA GLN A 26 8.17 4.76 1.35
C GLN A 26 7.71 5.97 0.54
N GLN A 27 8.47 6.36 -0.49
CA GLN A 27 8.07 7.43 -1.40
C GLN A 27 6.78 7.10 -2.14
N TRP A 28 6.61 5.87 -2.62
CA TRP A 28 5.35 5.43 -3.22
C TRP A 28 4.21 5.50 -2.20
N PHE A 29 4.45 5.04 -0.98
CA PHE A 29 3.43 4.99 0.08
C PHE A 29 2.86 6.38 0.44
N GLU A 30 3.71 7.40 0.42
CA GLU A 30 3.35 8.77 0.80
C GLU A 30 2.98 9.66 -0.39
N LYS A 31 3.59 9.45 -1.56
CA LYS A 31 3.52 10.38 -2.69
C LYS A 31 2.74 9.86 -3.89
N GLU A 32 2.59 8.54 -4.04
CA GLU A 32 1.89 7.98 -5.19
C GLU A 32 0.40 7.75 -4.86
N PRO A 33 -0.53 8.35 -5.63
CA PRO A 33 -1.94 8.03 -5.49
C PRO A 33 -2.22 6.61 -5.98
N VAL A 34 -2.97 5.84 -5.19
CA VAL A 34 -3.34 4.47 -5.56
C VAL A 34 -4.48 4.52 -6.57
N ALA A 35 -4.22 4.00 -7.78
CA ALA A 35 -5.23 3.86 -8.81
C ALA A 35 -6.41 3.01 -8.27
N GLY A 36 -7.64 3.50 -8.47
CA GLY A 36 -8.86 2.84 -7.95
C GLY A 36 -9.34 3.35 -6.59
N PHE A 37 -8.59 4.21 -5.90
CA PHE A 37 -8.95 4.74 -4.57
C PHE A 37 -9.25 6.25 -4.55
N SER A 38 -9.85 6.75 -5.63
CA SER A 38 -10.20 8.18 -5.78
C SER A 38 -9.01 9.14 -5.65
N GLY A 39 -7.80 8.68 -6.00
CA GLY A 39 -6.58 9.48 -5.94
C GLY A 39 -5.95 9.60 -4.53
N GLN A 40 -6.41 8.80 -3.56
CA GLN A 40 -5.80 8.75 -2.23
C GLN A 40 -4.47 8.00 -2.25
N THR A 41 -3.52 8.43 -1.41
CA THR A 41 -2.25 7.72 -1.24
C THR A 41 -2.41 6.51 -0.32
N ALA A 42 -1.46 5.58 -0.38
CA ALA A 42 -1.46 4.41 0.47
C ALA A 42 -1.46 4.78 1.96
N GLN A 43 -0.72 5.84 2.33
CA GLN A 43 -0.76 6.39 3.68
C GLN A 43 -2.15 6.84 4.11
N GLN A 44 -2.87 7.59 3.26
CA GLN A 44 -4.22 8.04 3.58
C GLN A 44 -5.19 6.88 3.77
N LEU A 45 -5.07 5.84 2.93
CA LEU A 45 -5.90 4.64 3.05
C LEU A 45 -5.64 3.88 4.36
N VAL A 46 -4.39 3.76 4.77
CA VAL A 46 -4.04 3.13 6.05
C VAL A 46 -4.57 3.94 7.23
N LEU A 47 -4.46 5.28 7.17
CA LEU A 47 -5.00 6.19 8.19
C LEU A 47 -6.54 6.13 8.27
N ASP A 48 -7.22 5.92 7.14
CA ASP A 48 -8.67 5.76 7.04
C ASP A 48 -9.15 4.36 7.50
N GLY A 49 -8.22 3.46 7.87
CA GLY A 49 -8.54 2.08 8.28
C GLY A 49 -8.78 1.13 7.11
N ARG A 50 -8.50 1.57 5.87
CA ARG A 50 -8.67 0.81 4.62
C ARG A 50 -7.41 0.05 4.20
N ALA A 51 -6.53 -0.25 5.15
CA ALA A 51 -5.29 -0.98 4.88
C ALA A 51 -5.54 -2.40 4.33
N ALA A 52 -6.60 -3.06 4.77
CA ALA A 52 -6.98 -4.38 4.28
C ALA A 52 -7.34 -4.34 2.78
N GLU A 53 -8.17 -3.38 2.36
CA GLU A 53 -8.54 -3.22 0.95
C GLU A 53 -7.32 -2.91 0.07
N LEU A 54 -6.42 -2.04 0.55
CA LEU A 54 -5.18 -1.74 -0.15
C LEU A 54 -4.29 -2.98 -0.30
N ARG A 55 -4.23 -3.83 0.73
CA ARG A 55 -3.47 -5.08 0.69
C ARG A 55 -4.06 -6.07 -0.32
N GLU A 56 -5.38 -6.18 -0.39
CA GLU A 56 -6.06 -7.01 -1.39
C GLU A 56 -5.84 -6.48 -2.81
N PHE A 57 -5.90 -5.16 -3.01
CA PHE A 57 -5.57 -4.53 -4.29
C PHE A 57 -4.13 -4.84 -4.74
N ILE A 58 -3.17 -4.71 -3.83
CA ILE A 58 -1.76 -5.05 -4.06
C ILE A 58 -1.61 -6.54 -4.41
N ALA A 59 -2.32 -7.43 -3.72
CA ALA A 59 -2.29 -8.87 -4.00
C ALA A 59 -2.91 -9.22 -5.36
N ALA A 60 -4.02 -8.59 -5.73
CA ALA A 60 -4.65 -8.75 -7.05
C ALA A 60 -3.73 -8.26 -8.18
N ALA A 61 -3.05 -7.13 -7.97
CA ALA A 61 -2.04 -6.63 -8.89
C ALA A 61 -0.83 -7.58 -9.02
N ASP A 62 -0.41 -8.24 -7.93
CA ASP A 62 0.68 -9.24 -7.95
C ASP A 62 0.31 -10.47 -8.76
N ALA A 63 -0.94 -10.91 -8.62
CA ALA A 63 -1.47 -12.07 -9.31
C ALA A 63 -1.62 -11.85 -10.83
N GLY A 64 -1.29 -10.64 -11.34
CA GLY A 64 -1.44 -10.29 -12.74
C GLY A 64 -2.91 -10.15 -13.15
N ILE A 65 -3.83 -10.08 -12.19
CA ILE A 65 -5.25 -9.85 -12.46
C ILE A 65 -5.44 -8.34 -12.64
N HIS A 66 -5.06 -7.85 -13.81
CA HIS A 66 -5.77 -6.72 -14.41
C HIS A 66 -6.98 -7.31 -15.12
N ALA A 67 -8.19 -7.06 -14.60
CA ALA A 67 -9.40 -7.16 -15.40
C ALA A 67 -9.52 -5.94 -16.30
#